data_AF-A0A2N5JRJ3-F1
#
_entry.id   AF-A0A2N5JRJ3-F1
#
_cell.length_a   1.000
_cell.length_b   1.000
_cell.length_c   1.000
_cell.angle_alpha   90.00
_cell.angle_beta   90.00
_cell.angle_gamma   90.00
#
_symmetry.space_group_name_H-M   'P 1'
#
loop_
_entity.id
_entity.type
_entity.pdbx_description
1 polymer ?
#
loop_
_entity_poly.entity_id
_entity_poly.type
_entity_poly.pdbx_seq_one_letter_code
_entity_poly.pdbx_strand_id
1 'polypeptide(L)' 'MKDFFLNVSRYPRYLISIMLGVVWFALQPLRPFLQRPVTAIALVSATISALVCLGLILRAMLGLDSL' A
#
# COMPACT_ATOMS: atom_id res chain seq x y z
N MET A 1 -35.05 -4.53 -12.14
CA MET A 1 -33.82 -5.28 -11.79
C MET A 1 -32.60 -4.84 -12.61
N LYS A 2 -32.68 -4.70 -13.95
CA LYS A 2 -31.54 -4.27 -14.78
C LYS A 2 -30.93 -2.92 -14.35
N ASP A 3 -31.76 -1.91 -14.10
CA ASP A 3 -31.29 -0.58 -13.71
C ASP A 3 -30.57 -0.56 -12.35
N PHE A 4 -30.96 -1.44 -11.43
CA PHE A 4 -30.29 -1.58 -10.13
C PHE A 4 -28.84 -2.04 -10.30
N PHE A 5 -28.60 -3.12 -11.04
CA PHE A 5 -27.23 -3.61 -11.30
C PHE A 5 -26.41 -2.63 -12.13
N LEU A 6 -27.04 -1.89 -13.05
CA LEU A 6 -26.39 -0.87 -13.88
C LEU A 6 -25.98 0.37 -13.07
N ASN A 7 -26.70 0.66 -11.99
CA ASN A 7 -26.32 1.70 -11.03
C ASN A 7 -25.25 1.19 -10.05
N VAL A 8 -25.39 -0.05 -9.57
CA VAL A 8 -24.44 -0.67 -8.64
C VAL A 8 -23.05 -0.83 -9.25
N SER A 9 -22.97 -1.21 -10.53
CA SER A 9 -21.69 -1.36 -11.24
C SER A 9 -20.90 -0.06 -11.42
N ARG A 10 -21.51 1.11 -11.15
CA ARG A 10 -20.81 2.41 -11.15
C ARG A 10 -20.04 2.67 -9.85
N TYR A 11 -20.47 2.11 -8.72
CA TYR A 11 -19.79 2.34 -7.43
C TYR A 11 -18.35 1.85 -7.41
N PRO A 12 -18.00 0.66 -7.95
CA PRO A 12 -16.62 0.24 -8.05
C PRO A 12 -15.73 1.26 -8.76
N ARG A 13 -16.23 1.90 -9.83
CA ARG A 13 -15.48 2.94 -10.54
C ARG A 13 -15.19 4.15 -9.65
N TYR A 14 -16.18 4.63 -8.90
CA TYR A 14 -15.96 5.74 -7.96
C TYR A 14 -15.02 5.34 -6.82
N LEU A 15 -15.16 4.12 -6.31
CA LEU A 15 -14.30 3.59 -5.26
C LEU A 15 -12.84 3.55 -5.71
N ILE A 16 -12.56 3.07 -6.93
CA ILE A 16 -11.20 3.04 -7.49
C ILE A 16 -10.65 4.46 -7.57
N SER A 17 -11.40 5.42 -8.11
CA SER A 17 -10.95 6.81 -8.19
C SER A 17 -10.64 7.42 -6.82
N ILE A 18 -11.49 7.17 -5.83
CA ILE A 18 -11.29 7.64 -4.46
C ILE A 18 -10.05 6.99 -3.84
N MET A 19 -9.91 5.66 -3.96
CA MET A 19 -8.76 4.93 -3.44
C MET A 19 -7.45 5.42 -4.06
N LEU A 20 -7.43 5.62 -5.39
CA LEU A 20 -6.26 6.17 -6.08
C LEU A 20 -5.96 7.60 -5.61
N GLY A 21 -6.97 8.45 -5.44
CA GLY A 21 -6.80 9.81 -4.93
C GLY A 21 -6.23 9.84 -3.51
N VAL A 22 -6.73 8.97 -2.62
CA VAL A 22 -6.25 8.84 -1.24
C VAL A 22 -4.81 8.34 -1.21
N VAL A 23 -4.49 7.29 -1.98
CA VAL A 23 -3.12 6.77 -2.09
C VAL A 23 -2.18 7.84 -2.64
N TRP A 24 -2.59 8.58 -3.68
CA TRP A 24 -1.79 9.65 -4.25
C TRP A 24 -1.51 10.77 -3.26
N PHE A 25 -2.54 11.23 -2.55
CA PHE A 25 -2.42 12.25 -1.51
C PHE A 25 -1.48 11.82 -0.38
N ALA A 26 -1.60 10.58 0.09
CA ALA A 26 -0.72 10.02 1.12
C ALA A 26 0.74 9.90 0.67
N LEU A 27 0.98 9.62 -0.62
CA LEU A 27 2.34 9.50 -1.19
C LEU A 27 2.96 10.85 -1.60
N GLN A 28 2.14 11.89 -1.79
CA GLN A 28 2.60 13.24 -2.17
C GLN A 28 3.74 13.79 -1.29
N PRO A 29 3.70 13.71 0.06
CA PRO A 29 4.79 14.19 0.93
C PRO A 29 6.07 13.35 0.82
N LEU A 30 6.00 12.14 0.29
CA LEU A 30 7.18 11.27 0.07
C LEU A 30 7.97 11.66 -1.19
N ARG A 31 7.35 12.39 -2.12
CA ARG A 31 7.96 12.83 -3.37
C ARG A 31 9.32 13.54 -3.22
N PRO A 32 9.54 14.50 -2.30
CA PRO A 32 10.86 15.14 -2.12
C PRO A 32 11.96 14.17 -1.68
N PHE A 33 11.63 13.12 -0.93
CA PHE A 33 12.62 12.12 -0.49
C PHE A 33 13.13 11.27 -1.67
N LEU A 34 12.33 11.11 -2.71
CA LEU A 34 12.72 10.38 -3.93
C LEU A 34 13.61 11.22 -4.87
N GLN A 35 13.66 12.55 -4.69
CA GLN A 35 14.45 13.44 -5.56
C GLN A 35 15.96 13.45 -5.22
N ARG A 36 16.34 13.07 -3.99
CA ARG A 36 17.74 12.94 -3.61
C ARG A 36 18.09 11.44 -3.52
N PRO A 37 19.17 10.99 -4.19
CA PRO A 37 19.47 9.56 -4.30
C PRO A 37 19.69 8.91 -2.93
N VAL A 38 20.34 9.62 -2.00
CA VAL A 38 20.59 9.11 -0.65
C VAL A 38 19.31 8.87 0.14
N THR A 39 18.38 9.84 0.15
CA THR A 39 17.10 9.69 0.87
C THR A 39 16.18 8.70 0.19
N ALA A 40 16.27 8.54 -1.14
CA ALA A 40 15.52 7.52 -1.87
C ALA A 40 15.97 6.11 -1.46
N ILE A 41 17.28 5.87 -1.40
CA ILE A 41 17.85 4.59 -0.94
C ILE A 41 17.45 4.32 0.52
N ALA A 42 17.52 5.34 1.39
CA ALA A 42 17.10 5.23 2.79
C ALA A 42 15.61 4.86 2.91
N LEU A 43 14.73 5.50 2.12
CA LEU A 43 13.29 5.21 2.11
C LEU A 43 13.02 3.77 1.66
N VAL A 44 13.65 3.33 0.56
CA VAL A 44 13.45 1.99 -0.01
C VAL A 44 13.97 0.91 0.95
N SER A 45 15.18 1.07 1.49
CA SER A 45 15.75 0.13 2.45
C SER A 45 14.92 0.06 3.73
N ALA A 46 14.50 1.20 4.29
CA ALA A 46 13.61 1.23 5.46
C ALA A 46 12.28 0.51 5.20
N THR A 47 11.69 0.69 4.01
CA THR A 47 10.45 0.03 3.61
C THR A 47 10.63 -1.49 3.51
N ILE A 48 11.71 -1.95 2.87
CA ILE A 48 12.02 -3.38 2.75
C ILE A 48 12.27 -3.98 4.14
N SER A 49 13.10 -3.34 4.97
CA SER A 49 13.38 -3.80 6.34
C SER A 49 12.12 -3.88 7.19
N ALA A 50 11.21 -2.90 7.08
CA ALA A 50 9.93 -2.93 7.78
C ALA A 50 9.07 -4.13 7.35
N LEU A 51 8.96 -4.40 6.04
CA LEU A 51 8.21 -5.55 5.53
C LEU A 51 8.83 -6.90 5.93
N VAL A 52 10.15 -7.02 5.86
CA VAL A 52 10.86 -8.23 6.32
C VAL A 52 10.63 -8.43 7.82
N CYS A 53 10.81 -7.39 8.63
CA CYS A 53 10.60 -7.46 10.08
C CYS A 53 9.16 -7.85 10.42
N LEU A 54 8.17 -7.23 9.78
CA LEU A 54 6.77 -7.57 9.93
C LEU A 54 6.50 -9.03 9.52
N GLY A 55 7.09 -9.48 8.41
CA GLY A 55 7.03 -10.87 7.97
C GLY A 55 7.61 -11.85 8.99
N LEU A 56 8.77 -11.54 9.59
CA LEU A 56 9.37 -12.35 10.65
C LEU A 56 8.47 -12.41 11.89
N ILE A 57 7.90 -11.28 12.32
CA ILE A 57 6.96 -11.24 13.45
C ILE A 57 5.73 -12.12 13.16
N LEU A 58 5.14 -11.99 11.98
CA LEU A 58 4.00 -12.80 11.56
C LEU A 58 4.35 -14.29 11.52
N ARG A 59 5.52 -14.66 11.00
CA ARG A 59 5.98 -16.06 10.98
C ARG A 59 6.16 -16.63 12.39
N ALA A 60 6.75 -15.85 13.29
CA ALA A 60 6.88 -16.22 14.69
C ALA A 60 5.51 -16.39 15.38
N MET A 61 4.57 -15.46 15.14
CA MET A 61 3.21 -15.52 15.69
C MET A 61 2.39 -16.69 15.13
N LEU A 62 2.60 -17.04 13.86
CA LEU A 62 1.91 -18.15 13.19
C LEU A 62 2.59 -19.50 13.44
N GLY A 63 3.71 -19.55 14.19
CA GLY A 63 4.45 -20.78 14.47
C GLY A 63 5.13 -21.40 13.23
N LEU A 64 5.31 -20.62 12.17
CA LEU A 64 5.88 -21.07 10.89
C LEU A 64 7.42 -21.18 10.91
N ASP A 65 8.04 -20.80 12.02
CA ASP A 65 9.48 -20.92 12.28
C ASP A 65 9.84 -22.20 13.07
N SER A 66 8.91 -23.15 13.21
CA SER A 66 9.13 -24.43 13.89
C SER A 66 9.91 -25.42 13.00
N LEU A 67 11.20 -25.58 13.31
CA LEU A 67 12.07 -26.70 12.94
C LEU A 67 12.47 -27.44 14.22
#